data_AF-A0A1D6M0T6-F1
#
_entry.id   AF-A0A1D6M0T6-F1
#
_cell.length_a   1.000
_cell.length_b   1.000
_cell.length_c   1.000
_cell.angle_alpha   90.00
_cell.angle_beta   90.00
_cell.angle_gamma   90.00
#
_symmetry.space_group_name_H-M   'P 1'
#
loop_
_entity.id
_entity.type
_entity.pdbx_description
1 polymer ?
#
loop_
_entity_poly.entity_id
_entity_poly.type
_entity_poly.pdbx_seq_one_letter_code
_entity_poly.pdbx_strand_id
1 'polypeptide(L)' 'MMVANRRSEQVVDPNLERRPSTKELKRALLTALRCIDLNAEKRPSMDQVVRMLDSNELIPQEV' A
#
# COMPACT_ATOMS: atom_id res chain seq x y z
N MET A 1 9.39 -8.77 9.79
CA MET A 1 9.00 -7.57 9.00
C MET A 1 7.63 -7.10 9.46
N MET A 2 7.44 -5.81 9.79
CA MET A 2 6.21 -5.31 10.43
C MET A 2 4.95 -5.54 9.58
N VAL A 3 5.05 -5.33 8.26
CA VAL A 3 3.95 -5.53 7.30
C VAL A 3 3.57 -7.01 7.16
N ALA A 4 4.56 -7.91 7.12
CA ALA A 4 4.33 -9.36 7.05
C ALA A 4 3.59 -9.92 8.28
N ASN A 5 3.77 -9.31 9.45
CA ASN A 5 3.07 -9.68 10.69
C ASN A 5 1.68 -9.05 10.83
N ARG A 6 1.13 -8.47 9.75
CA ARG A 6 -0.16 -7.74 9.73
C ARG A 6 -0.22 -6.55 10.70
N ARG A 7 0.93 -6.08 11.20
CA ARG A 7 1.06 -4.93 12.12
C ARG A 7 1.23 -3.63 11.35
N SER A 8 0.28 -3.35 10.45
CA SER A 8 0.35 -2.19 9.53
C SER A 8 0.47 -0.84 10.25
N GLU A 9 -0.16 -0.65 11.41
CA GLU A 9 -0.17 0.65 12.11
C GLU A 9 1.17 1.07 12.72
N GLN A 10 2.13 0.14 12.85
CA GLN A 10 3.46 0.44 13.39
C GLN A 10 4.43 1.05 12.39
N VAL A 11 4.04 1.08 11.11
CA VAL A 11 4.87 1.69 10.05
C VAL A 11 4.46 3.14 9.77
N VAL A 12 3.46 3.65 10.51
CA VAL A 12 3.04 5.05 10.42
C VAL A 12 4.12 5.92 11.07
N ASP A 13 4.55 6.96 10.36
CA ASP A 13 5.46 7.97 10.89
C ASP A 13 4.83 8.64 12.13
N PRO A 14 5.51 8.63 13.30
CA PRO A 14 4.99 9.27 14.51
C PRO A 14 4.85 10.79 14.40
N ASN A 15 5.53 11.45 13.45
CA ASN A 15 5.49 12.90 13.26
C ASN A 15 4.40 13.36 12.30
N LEU A 16 3.61 12.44 11.74
CA LEU A 16 2.57 12.78 10.78
C LEU A 16 1.42 13.53 11.48
N GLU A 17 1.20 14.79 11.13
CA GLU A 17 0.19 15.66 11.76
C GLU A 17 -1.22 15.05 11.75
N ARG A 18 -1.58 14.45 10.61
CA ARG A 18 -2.82 13.69 10.45
C ARG A 18 -2.50 12.22 10.35
N ARG A 19 -2.98 11.46 11.34
CA ARG A 19 -2.92 10.00 11.28
C ARG A 19 -3.87 9.47 10.20
N PRO A 20 -3.41 8.64 9.25
CA PRO A 20 -4.28 8.05 8.25
C PRO A 20 -5.24 7.05 8.90
N SER A 21 -6.40 6.85 8.26
CA SER A 21 -7.26 5.71 8.60
C SER A 21 -6.55 4.39 8.29
N THR A 22 -6.93 3.32 8.98
CA THR A 22 -6.40 1.97 8.71
C THR A 22 -6.60 1.56 7.24
N LYS A 23 -7.68 2.03 6.58
CA LYS A 23 -7.96 1.77 5.16
C LYS A 23 -6.95 2.47 4.25
N GLU A 24 -6.72 3.77 4.45
CA GLU A 24 -5.74 4.54 3.68
C GLU A 24 -4.33 3.95 3.82
N LEU A 25 -3.96 3.60 5.06
CA LEU A 25 -2.65 3.01 5.35
C LEU A 25 -2.46 1.66 4.67
N LYS A 26 -3.43 0.74 4.80
CA LYS A 26 -3.36 -0.58 4.15
C LYS A 26 -3.25 -0.45 2.63
N ARG A 27 -4.02 0.47 2.04
CA ARG A 27 -3.98 0.74 0.60
C ARG A 27 -2.60 1.22 0.17
N ALA A 28 -2.08 2.26 0.81
CA ALA A 28 -0.74 2.78 0.51
C ALA A 28 0.34 1.70 0.63
N LEU A 29 0.29 0.88 1.69
CA LEU A 29 1.26 -0.20 1.90
C LEU A 29 1.17 -1.28 0.81
N LEU A 30 -0.04 -1.72 0.44
CA LEU A 30 -0.21 -2.72 -0.62
C LEU A 30 0.24 -2.19 -1.98
N THR A 31 -0.07 -0.92 -2.29
CA THR A 31 0.43 -0.27 -3.51
C THR A 31 1.95 -0.19 -3.51
N ALA A 32 2.56 0.23 -2.40
CA ALA A 32 4.01 0.32 -2.28
C ALA A 32 4.69 -1.06 -2.45
N LEU A 33 4.14 -2.11 -1.84
CA LEU A 33 4.67 -3.48 -1.99
C LEU A 33 4.64 -3.96 -3.45
N ARG A 34 3.56 -3.67 -4.20
CA ARG A 34 3.51 -3.99 -5.64
C ARG A 34 4.53 -3.21 -6.48
N CYS A 35 4.77 -1.95 -6.14
CA CYS A 35 5.75 -1.12 -6.85
C CYS A 35 7.19 -1.65 -6.73
N ILE A 36 7.48 -2.42 -5.67
CA ILE A 36 8.81 -2.98 -5.41
C ILE A 36 8.88 -4.50 -5.62
N ASP A 37 7.93 -5.07 -6.36
CA ASP A 37 7.95 -6.51 -6.66
C ASP A 37 9.30 -6.91 -7.29
N LEU A 38 9.83 -8.06 -6.85
CA LEU A 38 11.10 -8.59 -7.33
C LEU A 38 11.02 -8.91 -8.84
N ASN A 39 9.85 -9.29 -9.34
CA ASN A 39 9.59 -9.40 -10.75
C ASN A 39 9.14 -8.04 -11.32
N ALA A 40 9.96 -7.44 -12.18
CA ALA A 40 9.68 -6.14 -12.79
C ALA A 40 8.37 -6.14 -13.61
N GLU A 41 7.98 -7.26 -14.21
CA GLU A 41 6.75 -7.38 -15.00
C GLU A 41 5.48 -7.33 -14.15
N LYS A 42 5.60 -7.60 -12.83
CA LYS A 42 4.48 -7.50 -11.88
C LYS A 42 4.30 -6.08 -11.32
N ARG A 43 5.26 -5.19 -11.55
CA ARG A 43 5.18 -3.82 -11.04
C ARG A 43 4.10 -3.05 -11.82
N PRO A 44 3.22 -2.32 -11.14
CA PRO A 44 2.18 -1.55 -11.80
C PRO A 44 2.79 -0.38 -12.59
N SER A 45 2.13 -0.01 -13.70
CA SER A 45 2.36 1.26 -14.36
C SER A 45 1.93 2.44 -13.48
N MET A 46 2.42 3.65 -13.75
CA MET A 46 2.05 4.81 -12.94
C MET A 46 0.55 5.13 -12.95
N ASP A 47 -0.17 4.86 -14.06
CA ASP A 47 -1.64 5.03 -14.10
C ASP A 47 -2.35 4.03 -13.17
N GLN A 48 -1.86 2.79 -13.09
CA GLN A 48 -2.36 1.79 -12.16
C GLN A 48 -2.05 2.21 -10.70
N VAL A 49 -0.86 2.75 -10.43
CA VAL A 49 -0.49 3.26 -9.09
C VAL A 49 -1.45 4.36 -8.64
N VAL A 50 -1.72 5.36 -9.48
CA VAL A 50 -2.66 6.45 -9.15
C VAL A 50 -4.04 5.89 -8.82
N ARG A 51 -4.56 5.01 -9.68
CA ARG A 51 -5.85 4.34 -9.49
C ARG A 51 -5.92 3.51 -8.22
N MET A 52 -4.86 2.78 -7.89
CA MET A 52 -4.76 1.99 -6.67
C MET A 52 -4.71 2.84 -5.40
N LEU A 53 -4.20 4.08 -5.48
CA LEU A 53 -4.19 5.03 -4.36
C LEU A 53 -5.54 5.73 -4.19
N ASP A 54 -6.30 5.88 -5.28
CA ASP A 54 -7.66 6.40 -5.24
C ASP A 54 -8.63 5.47 -4.51
N SER A 55 -9.71 6.04 -3.98
CA SER A 55 -10.63 5.34 -3.06
C SER A 55 -11.67 4.45 -3.71
N ASN A 56 -11.68 4.39 -5.03
CA ASN A 56 -12.72 3.72 -5.81
C ASN A 56 -12.27 2.38 -6.41
N GLU A 57 -10.98 2.02 -6.40
CA GLU A 57 -10.49 0.77 -6.99
C GLU A 57 -10.06 -0.24 -5.91
N LEU A 58 -10.54 -1.48 -6.03
CA LEU A 58 -10.16 -2.59 -5.15
C LEU A 58 -8.78 -3.08 -5.56
N ILE A 59 -7.79 -2.93 -4.67
CA ILE A 59 -6.48 -3.58 -4.80
C ILE A 59 -6.71 -5.09 -4.70
N PRO A 60 -6.46 -5.90 -5.76
CA PRO A 60 -6.62 -7.33 -5.67
C PRO A 60 -5.72 -7.88 -4.55
N GLN A 61 -6.22 -8.77 -3.72
CA GLN A 61 -5.37 -9.50 -2.77
C GLN A 61 -4.83 -10.73 -3.51
N GLU A 62 -3.51 -10.89 -3.58
CA GLU A 62 -2.95 -12.17 -4.01
C GLU A 62 -3.20 -13.18 -2.87
N VAL A 63 -3.84 -14.30 -3.21
CA VAL A 63 -4.12 -15.45 -2.34
C VAL A 63 -2.88 -16.33 -2.25
#